data_AF-A0A3B1JTK0-F1
#
_entry.id   AF-A0A3B1JTK0-F1
#
_cell.length_a   1.000
_cell.length_b   1.000
_cell.length_c   1.000
_cell.angle_alpha   90.00
_cell.angle_beta   90.00
_cell.angle_gamma   90.00
#
_symmetry.space_group_name_H-M   'P 1'
#
loop_
_entity.id
_entity.type
_entity.pdbx_description
1 polymer ?
#
loop_
_entity_poly.entity_id
_entity_poly.type
_entity_poly.pdbx_seq_one_letter_code
_entity_poly.pdbx_strand_id
1 'polypeptide(L)'
;VGSFDPSIPEEGPSAPPPGWLDSVSGYEDDNGDDVAREALLKFVKKKWTYSSKPALNLVYKDLKPFTVYRVTLVLFICLFFSSGQFVDGPQYGLSPKPWNVEVQYPPKFTDMVKKVRVPHTSSVKCMSCHGMGHSSNRRCAGCHGGGRRACMRCHGTGLIMCRKCNGNKKLLHFIQLTVTWFVPDRQTGFPIKKFEKVSGELFFIDENLLVYPVEGFPDQEICCASKDAIREHWYKYSASSRILQQRQTIELVPLTRAVYSYKEKDYEYFVYGTENKVYTAKYPKSCTLL
;
A
#
# COMPACT_ATOMS: atom_id res chain seq x y z
N VAL A 1 -13.62 30.66 -1.02
CA VAL A 1 -13.64 29.83 0.20
C VAL A 1 -14.52 28.61 -0.05
N GLY A 2 -13.89 27.44 -0.18
CA GLY A 2 -14.55 26.17 -0.48
C GLY A 2 -15.29 25.67 0.77
N SER A 3 -16.52 25.21 0.60
CA SER A 3 -17.21 24.47 1.65
C SER A 3 -16.57 23.10 1.75
N PHE A 4 -15.84 22.88 2.85
CA PHE A 4 -15.48 21.57 3.37
C PHE A 4 -16.68 20.63 3.26
N ASP A 5 -16.42 19.37 2.89
CA ASP A 5 -17.40 18.30 3.06
C ASP A 5 -17.50 18.07 4.58
N PRO A 6 -18.61 18.47 5.23
CA PRO A 6 -18.72 18.43 6.70
C PRO A 6 -18.79 17.00 7.25
N SER A 7 -18.81 15.99 6.36
CA SER A 7 -18.74 14.57 6.74
C SER A 7 -17.31 14.03 6.78
N ILE A 8 -16.33 14.75 6.26
CA ILE A 8 -14.92 14.41 6.41
C ILE A 8 -14.45 15.04 7.72
N PRO A 9 -14.01 14.25 8.71
CA PRO A 9 -13.43 14.80 9.93
C PRO A 9 -12.34 15.82 9.59
N GLU A 10 -12.42 17.04 10.13
CA GLU A 10 -11.39 18.09 9.95
C GLU A 10 -10.04 17.62 10.52
N GLU A 11 -10.08 16.73 11.50
CA GLU A 11 -8.94 16.06 12.08
C GLU A 11 -9.09 14.55 11.87
N GLY A 12 -8.00 13.90 11.44
CA GLY A 12 -7.90 12.45 11.54
C GLY A 12 -8.17 12.01 12.98
N PRO A 13 -8.71 10.81 13.19
CA PRO A 13 -9.21 10.47 14.50
C PRO A 13 -8.07 10.43 15.54
N SER A 14 -8.36 10.96 16.74
CA SER A 14 -7.33 11.50 17.66
C SER A 14 -6.58 10.45 18.49
N ALA A 15 -7.11 9.24 18.62
CA ALA A 15 -6.48 8.15 19.36
C ALA A 15 -7.02 6.77 18.90
N PRO A 16 -6.15 5.74 18.79
CA PRO A 16 -6.60 4.39 18.44
C PRO A 16 -7.53 3.81 19.54
N PRO A 17 -8.41 2.85 19.20
CA PRO A 17 -9.28 2.22 20.20
C PRO A 17 -8.49 1.48 21.29
N PRO A 18 -9.02 1.36 22.52
CA PRO A 18 -8.39 0.59 23.59
C PRO A 18 -8.15 -0.86 23.18
N GLY A 19 -6.96 -1.39 23.48
CA GLY A 19 -6.59 -2.79 23.19
C GLY A 19 -6.40 -3.15 21.72
N TRP A 20 -6.31 -2.14 20.84
CA TRP A 20 -6.13 -2.34 19.40
C TRP A 20 -4.78 -3.00 19.02
N LEU A 21 -3.84 -3.11 19.97
CA LEU A 21 -2.60 -3.90 19.86
C LEU A 21 -2.59 -5.15 20.77
N ASP A 22 -3.64 -5.44 21.54
CA ASP A 22 -3.65 -6.56 22.51
C ASP A 22 -3.72 -7.93 21.82
N SER A 23 -4.02 -7.96 20.51
CA SER A 23 -3.99 -9.18 19.68
C SER A 23 -2.57 -9.61 19.26
N VAL A 24 -1.55 -8.86 19.70
CA VAL A 24 -0.15 -9.09 19.37
C VAL A 24 0.42 -10.17 20.29
N SER A 25 0.29 -11.42 19.88
CA SER A 25 1.03 -12.55 20.46
C SER A 25 1.68 -13.35 19.35
N GLY A 26 3.00 -13.51 19.38
CA GLY A 26 3.69 -14.39 18.44
C GLY A 26 5.19 -14.13 18.38
N TYR A 27 5.96 -15.00 19.05
CA TYR A 27 6.89 -15.92 18.39
C TYR A 27 7.52 -16.79 19.48
N GLU A 28 6.94 -17.98 19.71
CA GLU A 28 7.63 -19.06 20.39
C GLU A 28 8.38 -19.86 19.32
N ASP A 29 9.71 -19.73 19.31
CA ASP A 29 10.62 -20.34 18.36
C ASP A 29 11.02 -21.73 18.87
N ASP A 30 10.42 -22.79 18.33
CA ASP A 30 10.76 -24.15 18.76
C ASP A 30 11.08 -25.11 17.60
N ASN A 31 11.26 -24.62 16.36
CA ASN A 31 11.60 -25.48 15.20
C ASN A 31 12.42 -24.80 14.06
N GLY A 32 13.12 -23.68 14.33
CA GLY A 32 13.83 -22.90 13.29
C GLY A 32 14.92 -23.66 12.51
N ASP A 33 15.62 -24.59 13.16
CA ASP A 33 16.75 -25.36 12.59
C ASP A 33 16.33 -26.26 11.42
N ASP A 34 15.24 -27.00 11.60
CA ASP A 34 14.76 -27.99 10.63
C ASP A 34 14.16 -27.31 9.40
N VAL A 35 13.40 -26.23 9.61
CA VAL A 35 12.85 -25.40 8.53
C VAL A 35 13.98 -24.81 7.69
N ALA A 36 15.04 -24.30 8.33
CA ALA A 36 16.15 -23.68 7.62
C ALA A 36 16.94 -24.70 6.78
N ARG A 37 17.11 -25.93 7.28
CA ARG A 37 17.83 -27.00 6.58
C ARG A 37 17.02 -27.53 5.41
N GLU A 38 15.72 -27.78 5.61
CA GLU A 38 14.82 -28.27 4.58
C GLU A 38 14.70 -27.27 3.41
N ALA A 39 14.55 -25.98 3.73
CA ALA A 39 14.49 -24.91 2.74
C ALA A 39 15.75 -24.88 1.86
N LEU A 40 16.94 -24.98 2.47
CA LEU A 40 18.21 -25.02 1.74
C LEU A 40 18.28 -26.24 0.83
N LEU A 41 17.92 -27.43 1.32
CA LEU A 41 17.90 -28.67 0.55
C LEU A 41 17.00 -28.57 -0.68
N LYS A 42 15.79 -28.03 -0.52
CA LYS A 42 14.84 -27.80 -1.61
C LYS A 42 15.37 -26.80 -2.64
N PHE A 43 16.08 -25.78 -2.18
CA PHE A 43 16.69 -24.76 -3.04
C PHE A 43 17.86 -25.31 -3.86
N VAL A 44 18.80 -26.04 -3.25
CA VAL A 44 19.99 -26.55 -3.94
C VAL A 44 19.64 -27.62 -4.96
N LYS A 45 18.63 -28.46 -4.69
CA LYS A 45 18.12 -29.47 -5.64
C LYS A 45 17.62 -28.86 -6.96
N LYS A 46 17.14 -27.61 -6.94
CA LYS A 46 16.69 -26.89 -8.15
C LYS A 46 17.84 -26.32 -8.98
N LYS A 47 19.08 -26.31 -8.47
CA LYS A 47 20.24 -25.73 -9.13
C LYS A 47 21.30 -26.79 -9.42
N TRP A 48 21.40 -27.19 -10.69
CA TRP A 48 22.32 -28.24 -11.14
C TRP A 48 23.79 -27.99 -10.80
N THR A 49 24.21 -26.73 -10.67
CA THR A 49 25.59 -26.36 -10.32
C THR A 49 25.92 -26.51 -8.83
N TYR A 50 24.93 -26.75 -7.97
CA TYR A 50 25.10 -26.76 -6.52
C TYR A 50 25.21 -28.20 -6.01
N SER A 51 26.13 -28.44 -5.08
CA SER A 51 26.23 -29.73 -4.41
C SER A 51 25.14 -29.89 -3.37
N SER A 52 24.53 -31.07 -3.25
CA SER A 52 23.60 -31.38 -2.14
C SER A 52 24.30 -31.71 -0.82
N LYS A 53 25.58 -32.11 -0.87
CA LYS A 53 26.36 -32.54 0.29
C LYS A 53 26.47 -31.48 1.40
N PRO A 54 26.75 -30.19 1.11
CA PRO A 54 26.79 -29.16 2.14
C PRO A 54 25.42 -28.97 2.82
N ALA A 55 24.32 -29.01 2.07
CA ALA A 55 22.99 -28.82 2.65
C ALA A 55 22.53 -30.00 3.55
N LEU A 56 23.00 -31.23 3.27
CA LEU A 56 22.69 -32.41 4.07
C LEU A 56 23.53 -32.50 5.35
N ASN A 57 24.80 -32.12 5.24
CA ASN A 57 25.81 -32.37 6.29
C ASN A 57 26.34 -31.07 6.92
N LEU A 58 25.61 -29.96 6.78
CA LEU A 58 26.01 -28.71 7.42
C LEU A 58 25.92 -28.82 8.94
N VAL A 59 26.85 -28.13 9.59
CA VAL A 59 26.79 -27.84 11.02
C VAL A 59 26.66 -26.33 11.14
N TYR A 60 25.57 -25.86 11.73
CA TYR A 60 25.35 -24.44 11.95
C TYR A 60 26.37 -23.92 12.98
N LYS A 61 27.01 -22.81 12.64
CA LYS A 61 27.78 -21.99 13.58
C LYS A 61 26.89 -20.98 14.28
N ASP A 62 25.92 -20.45 13.54
CA ASP A 62 25.00 -19.42 13.99
C ASP A 62 23.70 -19.56 13.22
N LEU A 63 22.57 -19.61 13.92
CA LEU A 63 21.25 -19.53 13.34
C LEU A 63 20.49 -18.43 14.07
N LYS A 64 20.21 -17.33 13.37
CA LYS A 64 19.59 -16.14 13.97
C LYS A 64 18.31 -15.79 13.23
N PRO A 65 17.14 -15.94 13.87
CA PRO A 65 15.91 -15.35 13.37
C PRO A 65 15.95 -13.82 13.54
N PHE A 66 15.34 -13.13 12.59
CA PHE A 66 15.14 -11.69 12.57
C PHE A 66 13.68 -11.41 12.25
N THR A 67 13.09 -10.51 13.02
CA THR A 67 11.75 -10.00 12.76
C THR A 67 11.85 -8.83 11.79
N VAL A 68 11.35 -9.00 10.57
CA VAL A 68 11.24 -7.92 9.59
C VAL A 68 9.79 -7.54 9.45
N TYR A 69 9.48 -6.26 9.63
CA TYR A 69 8.12 -5.76 9.44
C TYR A 69 7.99 -5.08 8.08
N ARG A 70 6.87 -5.36 7.42
CA ARG A 70 6.43 -4.70 6.18
C ARG A 70 5.15 -3.95 6.45
N VAL A 71 5.20 -2.63 6.37
CA VAL A 71 4.04 -1.76 6.53
C VAL A 71 3.49 -1.40 5.16
N THR A 72 2.17 -1.51 5.00
CA THR A 72 1.48 -1.13 3.76
C THR A 72 0.37 -0.16 4.09
N LEU A 73 0.37 1.02 3.47
CA LEU A 73 -0.75 1.95 3.51
C LEU A 73 -1.42 2.01 2.14
N VAL A 74 -2.68 1.59 2.10
CA VAL A 74 -3.53 1.54 0.92
C VAL A 74 -4.58 2.63 1.03
N LEU A 75 -4.78 3.41 -0.03
CA LEU A 75 -5.68 4.54 -0.06
C LEU A 75 -6.50 4.58 -1.36
N PHE A 76 -7.83 4.61 -1.23
CA PHE A 76 -8.78 4.84 -2.32
C PHE A 76 -9.18 6.30 -2.36
N ILE A 77 -8.96 6.97 -3.49
CA ILE A 77 -9.30 8.39 -3.69
C ILE A 77 -10.15 8.55 -4.94
N CYS A 78 -11.18 9.40 -4.86
CA CYS A 78 -11.90 9.89 -6.03
C CYS A 78 -11.24 11.17 -6.56
N LEU A 79 -10.69 11.10 -7.79
CA LEU A 79 -10.02 12.22 -8.46
C LEU A 79 -10.94 12.92 -9.48
N PHE A 80 -10.62 14.18 -9.81
CA PHE A 80 -11.41 15.05 -10.70
C PHE A 80 -10.53 15.70 -11.78
N PHE A 81 -10.87 15.53 -13.06
CA PHE A 81 -10.13 16.14 -14.18
C PHE A 81 -11.07 16.74 -15.25
N SER A 82 -10.57 17.73 -16.00
CA SER A 82 -11.22 18.22 -17.22
C SER A 82 -11.15 17.16 -18.33
N SER A 83 -12.26 16.93 -19.02
CA SER A 83 -12.43 15.79 -19.94
C SER A 83 -11.78 16.04 -21.31
N GLY A 84 -10.95 15.10 -21.76
CA GLY A 84 -10.45 15.02 -23.15
C GLY A 84 -10.01 13.61 -23.60
N GLN A 85 -10.27 12.56 -22.82
CA GLN A 85 -9.77 11.20 -23.05
C GLN A 85 -10.89 10.14 -22.95
N PHE A 86 -10.57 8.91 -23.39
CA PHE A 86 -11.41 7.72 -23.24
C PHE A 86 -11.83 7.48 -21.79
N VAL A 87 -13.07 7.01 -21.60
CA VAL A 87 -13.74 6.89 -20.30
C VAL A 87 -14.08 5.43 -20.06
N ASP A 88 -13.25 4.76 -19.25
CA ASP A 88 -13.54 3.40 -18.79
C ASP A 88 -14.53 3.42 -17.62
N GLY A 89 -15.82 3.48 -17.94
CA GLY A 89 -16.91 3.51 -16.97
C GLY A 89 -17.65 2.18 -16.78
N PRO A 90 -18.68 2.16 -15.92
CA PRO A 90 -19.42 0.95 -15.54
C PRO A 90 -20.09 0.22 -16.70
N GLN A 91 -20.27 0.90 -17.84
CA GLN A 91 -20.78 0.30 -19.06
C GLN A 91 -19.84 -0.73 -19.69
N TYR A 92 -18.56 -0.77 -19.30
CA TYR A 92 -17.56 -1.71 -19.83
C TYR A 92 -17.24 -2.87 -18.89
N GLY A 93 -17.86 -2.94 -17.72
CA GLY A 93 -17.67 -4.03 -16.77
C GLY A 93 -18.02 -3.68 -15.33
N LEU A 94 -17.97 -4.68 -14.45
CA LEU A 94 -18.15 -4.49 -13.01
C LEU A 94 -16.84 -4.01 -12.39
N SER A 95 -16.90 -2.92 -11.63
CA SER A 95 -15.74 -2.48 -10.85
C SER A 95 -15.40 -3.49 -9.77
N PRO A 96 -14.10 -3.83 -9.58
CA PRO A 96 -13.68 -4.72 -8.50
C PRO A 96 -13.97 -4.10 -7.14
N LYS A 97 -14.15 -4.95 -6.12
CA LYS A 97 -14.19 -4.51 -4.71
C LYS A 97 -12.85 -3.83 -4.36
N PRO A 98 -12.82 -2.87 -3.40
CA PRO A 98 -11.61 -2.13 -3.06
C PRO A 98 -10.37 -3.03 -2.91
N TRP A 99 -10.49 -4.13 -2.17
CA TRP A 99 -9.37 -5.02 -1.85
C TRP A 99 -9.03 -6.06 -2.93
N ASN A 100 -9.84 -6.12 -3.99
CA ASN A 100 -9.67 -7.05 -5.09
C ASN A 100 -9.10 -6.35 -6.34
N VAL A 101 -8.67 -5.10 -6.23
CA VAL A 101 -7.99 -4.38 -7.31
C VAL A 101 -6.60 -4.99 -7.49
N GLU A 102 -6.36 -5.61 -8.64
CA GLU A 102 -5.04 -6.14 -8.95
C GLU A 102 -4.02 -5.00 -9.09
N VAL A 103 -3.04 -4.99 -8.20
CA VAL A 103 -1.91 -4.08 -8.26
C VAL A 103 -0.68 -4.90 -8.59
N GLN A 104 -0.01 -4.59 -9.70
CA GLN A 104 1.30 -5.19 -9.93
C GLN A 104 2.28 -4.67 -8.86
N TYR A 105 2.89 -5.58 -8.10
CA TYR A 105 3.89 -5.22 -7.10
C TYR A 105 5.05 -4.48 -7.79
N PRO A 106 5.50 -3.34 -7.24
CA PRO A 106 6.63 -2.64 -7.82
C PRO A 106 7.92 -3.48 -7.72
N PRO A 107 8.80 -3.39 -8.73
CA PRO A 107 10.19 -3.71 -8.51
C PRO A 107 10.84 -2.57 -7.70
N LYS A 108 11.52 -2.94 -6.62
CA LYS A 108 12.35 -2.15 -5.69
C LYS A 108 11.67 -1.74 -4.37
N PHE A 109 12.33 -2.17 -3.28
CA PHE A 109 12.27 -1.61 -1.92
C PHE A 109 12.88 -0.21 -1.88
N THR A 110 12.09 0.73 -2.35
CA THR A 110 12.21 2.15 -2.05
C THR A 110 10.81 2.58 -1.68
N ASP A 111 10.65 3.54 -0.77
CA ASP A 111 9.37 4.16 -0.49
C ASP A 111 8.71 4.54 -1.84
N MET A 112 7.61 3.88 -2.16
CA MET A 112 7.00 4.02 -3.47
C MET A 112 5.50 4.13 -3.34
N VAL A 113 4.97 5.18 -3.97
CA VAL A 113 3.55 5.46 -4.10
C VAL A 113 3.09 4.90 -5.45
N LYS A 114 2.41 3.75 -5.47
CA LYS A 114 1.80 3.25 -6.71
C LYS A 114 0.38 3.77 -6.87
N LYS A 115 0.08 4.41 -8.00
CA LYS A 115 -1.26 4.90 -8.35
C LYS A 115 -1.88 4.04 -9.45
N VAL A 116 -2.99 3.36 -9.14
CA VAL A 116 -3.73 2.52 -10.09
C VAL A 116 -5.14 3.09 -10.23
N ARG A 117 -5.58 3.37 -11.46
CA ARG A 117 -6.99 3.70 -11.72
C ARG A 117 -7.79 2.40 -11.59
N VAL A 118 -8.82 2.41 -10.74
CA VAL A 118 -9.70 1.25 -10.54
C VAL A 118 -10.55 1.06 -11.81
N PRO A 119 -10.52 -0.13 -12.43
CA PRO A 119 -11.26 -0.42 -13.65
C PRO A 119 -12.76 -0.10 -13.53
N HIS A 120 -13.34 0.38 -14.62
CA HIS A 120 -14.77 0.65 -14.79
C HIS A 120 -15.37 1.68 -13.81
N THR A 121 -14.54 2.42 -13.07
CA THR A 121 -15.02 3.47 -12.14
C THR A 121 -15.12 4.85 -12.77
N SER A 122 -14.73 4.99 -14.04
CA SER A 122 -14.65 6.31 -14.66
C SER A 122 -16.03 6.86 -15.01
N SER A 123 -16.28 8.14 -14.74
CA SER A 123 -17.55 8.79 -15.08
C SER A 123 -17.32 10.21 -15.56
N VAL A 124 -18.04 10.65 -16.60
CA VAL A 124 -17.99 12.03 -17.13
C VAL A 124 -19.27 12.79 -16.79
N LYS A 125 -19.55 12.88 -15.49
CA LYS A 125 -20.67 13.64 -14.95
C LYS A 125 -20.23 14.27 -13.64
N CYS A 126 -20.29 15.59 -13.55
CA CYS A 126 -19.87 16.30 -12.34
C CYS A 126 -20.68 15.82 -11.12
N MET A 127 -20.01 15.12 -10.20
CA MET A 127 -20.63 14.56 -9.00
C MET A 127 -21.19 15.64 -8.05
N SER A 128 -20.53 16.80 -7.96
CA SER A 128 -20.97 17.89 -7.07
C SER A 128 -22.27 18.59 -7.49
N CYS A 129 -22.63 18.52 -8.77
CA CYS A 129 -23.88 19.12 -9.28
C CYS A 129 -24.75 18.12 -10.03
N HIS A 130 -24.40 16.83 -10.00
CA HIS A 130 -25.03 15.78 -10.79
C HIS A 130 -25.28 16.17 -12.26
N GLY A 131 -24.34 16.88 -12.88
CA GLY A 131 -24.43 17.34 -14.27
C GLY A 131 -25.30 18.58 -14.52
N MET A 132 -25.81 19.24 -13.49
CA MET A 132 -26.63 20.45 -13.64
C MET A 132 -25.82 21.70 -14.03
N GLY A 133 -24.53 21.76 -13.65
CA GLY A 133 -23.66 22.90 -13.92
C GLY A 133 -23.83 24.07 -12.93
N HIS A 134 -24.77 23.97 -11.99
CA HIS A 134 -25.02 24.95 -10.93
C HIS A 134 -25.19 24.24 -9.58
N SER A 135 -25.00 24.98 -8.48
CA SER A 135 -25.29 24.45 -7.14
C SER A 135 -26.80 24.29 -6.99
N SER A 136 -27.26 23.09 -6.66
CA SER A 136 -28.67 22.65 -6.70
C SER A 136 -29.63 23.45 -5.81
N ASN A 137 -29.14 24.41 -5.02
CA ASN A 137 -30.00 25.17 -4.11
C ASN A 137 -29.54 26.63 -3.85
N ARG A 138 -28.67 27.19 -4.70
CA ARG A 138 -28.19 28.57 -4.52
C ARG A 138 -28.68 29.47 -5.63
N ARG A 139 -29.81 30.13 -5.39
CA ARG A 139 -30.28 31.24 -6.21
C ARG A 139 -29.25 32.36 -6.17
N CYS A 140 -29.05 33.01 -7.31
CA CYS A 140 -28.16 34.15 -7.39
C CYS A 140 -28.73 35.31 -6.57
N ALA A 141 -28.03 35.69 -5.50
CA ALA A 141 -28.42 36.82 -4.66
C ALA A 141 -28.50 38.14 -5.45
N GLY A 142 -27.66 38.31 -6.48
CA GLY A 142 -27.65 39.54 -7.30
C GLY A 142 -28.85 39.72 -8.24
N CYS A 143 -29.65 38.68 -8.47
CA CYS A 143 -30.89 38.79 -9.27
C CYS A 143 -32.08 38.08 -8.62
N HIS A 144 -31.96 37.70 -7.35
CA HIS A 144 -32.95 36.92 -6.58
C HIS A 144 -33.44 35.65 -7.29
N GLY A 145 -32.58 35.02 -8.09
CA GLY A 145 -32.95 33.84 -8.89
C GLY A 145 -33.61 34.15 -10.24
N GLY A 146 -33.85 35.41 -10.57
CA GLY A 146 -34.61 35.81 -11.76
C GLY A 146 -33.86 35.73 -13.09
N GLY A 147 -32.53 35.53 -13.09
CA GLY A 147 -31.75 35.27 -14.32
C GLY A 147 -31.86 36.36 -15.39
N ARG A 148 -31.08 37.45 -15.26
CA ARG A 148 -31.02 38.53 -16.27
C ARG A 148 -29.64 38.56 -16.93
N ARG A 149 -29.54 38.71 -18.25
CA ARG A 149 -28.25 38.69 -19.00
C ARG A 149 -27.20 39.67 -18.44
N ALA A 150 -27.63 40.79 -17.86
CA ALA A 150 -26.77 41.78 -17.21
C ALA A 150 -26.25 41.37 -15.81
N CYS A 151 -26.71 40.25 -15.24
CA CYS A 151 -26.27 39.82 -13.92
C CYS A 151 -24.86 39.24 -14.00
N MET A 152 -23.87 40.04 -13.61
CA MET A 152 -22.44 39.66 -13.58
C MET A 152 -22.12 38.47 -12.67
N ARG A 153 -23.01 38.12 -11.72
CA ARG A 153 -22.82 37.01 -10.78
C ARG A 153 -23.24 35.65 -11.31
N CYS A 154 -24.24 35.59 -12.18
CA CYS A 154 -24.79 34.34 -12.70
C CYS A 154 -24.82 34.28 -14.22
N HIS A 155 -24.34 35.32 -14.90
CA HIS A 155 -24.33 35.48 -16.36
C HIS A 155 -25.70 35.15 -16.99
N GLY A 156 -26.77 35.62 -16.34
CA GLY A 156 -28.15 35.41 -16.80
C GLY A 156 -28.81 34.10 -16.41
N THR A 157 -28.12 33.16 -15.74
CA THR A 157 -28.71 31.86 -15.38
C THR A 157 -29.61 31.88 -14.15
N GLY A 158 -29.53 32.94 -13.33
CA GLY A 158 -30.27 33.01 -12.06
C GLY A 158 -29.71 32.11 -10.95
N LEU A 159 -28.75 31.24 -11.26
CA LEU A 159 -28.22 30.23 -10.36
C LEU A 159 -26.70 30.39 -10.21
N ILE A 160 -26.17 30.04 -9.04
CA ILE A 160 -24.72 30.09 -8.82
C ILE A 160 -24.07 28.90 -9.54
N MET A 161 -23.14 29.19 -10.44
CA MET A 161 -22.39 28.19 -11.19
C MET A 161 -21.68 27.21 -10.24
N CYS A 162 -21.67 25.93 -10.61
CA CYS A 162 -20.97 24.92 -9.84
C CYS A 162 -19.47 25.22 -9.90
N ARG A 163 -18.87 25.55 -8.76
CA ARG A 163 -17.43 25.87 -8.66
C ARG A 163 -16.51 24.69 -9.02
N LYS A 164 -16.98 23.45 -8.88
CA LYS A 164 -16.16 22.27 -9.18
C LYS A 164 -16.02 22.03 -10.68
N CYS A 165 -17.09 22.25 -11.45
CA CYS A 165 -17.06 22.09 -12.92
C CYS A 165 -17.05 23.43 -13.69
N ASN A 166 -17.06 24.56 -13.00
CA ASN A 166 -17.23 25.90 -13.57
C ASN A 166 -18.38 25.97 -14.60
N GLY A 167 -19.49 25.29 -14.33
CA GLY A 167 -20.63 25.21 -15.25
C GLY A 167 -20.53 24.20 -16.39
N ASN A 168 -19.38 23.54 -16.59
CA ASN A 168 -19.16 22.63 -17.73
C ASN A 168 -19.97 21.34 -17.69
N LYS A 169 -20.61 21.01 -16.55
CA LYS A 169 -21.43 19.80 -16.30
C LYS A 169 -20.67 18.47 -16.36
N LYS A 170 -19.60 18.39 -17.16
CA LYS A 170 -18.75 17.23 -17.41
C LYS A 170 -17.43 17.40 -16.66
N LEU A 171 -17.17 16.46 -15.75
CA LEU A 171 -15.87 16.27 -15.12
C LEU A 171 -15.58 14.77 -15.16
N LEU A 172 -14.35 14.40 -15.48
CA LEU A 172 -13.93 13.01 -15.39
C LEU A 172 -13.64 12.69 -13.92
N HIS A 173 -14.32 11.68 -13.42
CA HIS A 173 -14.11 11.08 -12.11
C HIS A 173 -13.59 9.67 -12.27
N PHE A 174 -12.74 9.21 -11.37
CA PHE A 174 -12.35 7.80 -11.25
C PHE A 174 -11.83 7.53 -9.83
N ILE A 175 -11.88 6.27 -9.42
CA ILE A 175 -11.22 5.84 -8.18
C ILE A 175 -9.77 5.52 -8.50
N GLN A 176 -8.85 6.04 -7.69
CA GLN A 176 -7.44 5.71 -7.75
C GLN A 176 -7.04 5.01 -6.45
N LEU A 177 -6.44 3.85 -6.58
CA LEU A 177 -5.77 3.13 -5.53
C LEU A 177 -4.33 3.61 -5.40
N THR A 178 -3.94 4.04 -4.20
CA THR A 178 -2.59 4.49 -3.86
C THR A 178 -2.01 3.55 -2.82
N VAL A 179 -0.90 2.87 -3.12
CA VAL A 179 -0.24 1.96 -2.16
C VAL A 179 1.15 2.51 -1.82
N THR A 180 1.43 2.67 -0.52
CA THR A 180 2.73 3.05 0.05
C THR A 180 3.27 1.87 0.85
N TRP A 181 4.55 1.54 0.66
CA TRP A 181 5.24 0.45 1.36
C TRP A 181 6.40 1.00 2.18
N PHE A 182 6.64 0.43 3.35
CA PHE A 182 7.80 0.74 4.19
C PHE A 182 8.38 -0.55 4.80
N VAL A 183 9.70 -0.71 4.72
CA VAL A 183 10.46 -1.81 5.33
C VAL A 183 11.75 -1.23 5.93
N PRO A 184 11.95 -1.32 7.26
CA PRO A 184 13.22 -0.92 7.89
C PRO A 184 14.41 -1.70 7.32
N ASP A 185 15.45 -1.00 6.85
CA ASP A 185 16.70 -1.64 6.41
C ASP A 185 17.59 -1.95 7.62
N ARG A 186 17.45 -3.15 8.19
CA ARG A 186 18.21 -3.57 9.37
C ARG A 186 19.20 -4.70 9.09
N GLN A 187 19.30 -5.19 7.85
CA GLN A 187 19.91 -6.49 7.57
C GLN A 187 21.13 -6.40 6.66
N THR A 188 22.30 -6.33 7.30
CA THR A 188 23.59 -6.36 6.59
C THR A 188 23.75 -7.68 5.83
N GLY A 189 24.02 -7.62 4.52
CA GLY A 189 24.27 -8.79 3.69
C GLY A 189 23.03 -9.45 3.07
N PHE A 190 21.82 -9.02 3.43
CA PHE A 190 20.59 -9.48 2.78
C PHE A 190 20.06 -8.43 1.78
N PRO A 191 19.86 -8.78 0.50
CA PRO A 191 19.32 -7.85 -0.47
C PRO A 191 17.81 -7.68 -0.26
N ILE A 192 17.40 -6.50 0.22
CA ILE A 192 16.01 -6.15 0.54
C ILE A 192 15.03 -6.52 -0.59
N LYS A 193 15.44 -6.35 -1.87
CA LYS A 193 14.73 -6.80 -3.11
C LYS A 193 14.17 -8.21 -3.09
N LYS A 194 14.67 -9.09 -2.22
CA LYS A 194 14.15 -10.45 -2.08
C LYS A 194 12.78 -10.50 -1.42
N PHE A 195 12.45 -9.53 -0.57
CA PHE A 195 11.17 -9.47 0.11
C PHE A 195 9.98 -9.17 -0.84
N GLU A 196 10.24 -8.74 -2.08
CA GLU A 196 9.22 -8.33 -3.08
C GLU A 196 8.33 -9.49 -3.51
N LYS A 197 8.90 -10.69 -3.45
CA LYS A 197 8.29 -11.91 -3.99
C LYS A 197 7.85 -12.86 -2.91
N VAL A 198 7.77 -12.40 -1.66
CA VAL A 198 7.39 -13.24 -0.54
C VAL A 198 6.30 -12.58 0.28
N SER A 199 5.53 -13.44 0.92
CA SER A 199 4.46 -13.07 1.82
C SER A 199 4.96 -13.10 3.25
N GLY A 200 4.50 -12.15 4.06
CA GLY A 200 4.62 -12.21 5.51
C GLY A 200 3.35 -12.75 6.14
N GLU A 201 3.40 -12.94 7.45
CA GLU A 201 2.22 -13.19 8.28
C GLU A 201 1.56 -11.86 8.62
N LEU A 202 0.24 -11.78 8.47
CA LEU A 202 -0.50 -10.56 8.78
C LEU A 202 -0.52 -10.37 10.30
N PHE A 203 0.17 -9.33 10.76
CA PHE A 203 0.29 -9.00 12.17
C PHE A 203 -0.76 -7.97 12.61
N PHE A 204 -1.10 -7.06 11.69
CA PHE A 204 -2.01 -5.96 11.96
C PHE A 204 -2.78 -5.56 10.71
N ILE A 205 -4.04 -5.19 10.89
CA ILE A 205 -4.87 -4.57 9.87
C ILE A 205 -5.78 -3.50 10.50
N ASP A 206 -5.74 -2.28 9.96
CA ASP A 206 -6.72 -1.23 10.20
C ASP A 206 -7.37 -0.87 8.86
N GLU A 207 -8.70 -0.84 8.81
CA GLU A 207 -9.46 -0.44 7.64
C GLU A 207 -10.54 0.55 8.05
N ASN A 208 -10.46 1.78 7.53
CA ASN A 208 -11.39 2.84 7.89
C ASN A 208 -11.46 3.90 6.78
N LEU A 209 -12.37 4.87 6.89
CA LEU A 209 -12.39 6.05 6.01
C LEU A 209 -11.06 6.82 6.11
N LEU A 210 -10.59 6.99 7.34
CA LEU A 210 -9.28 7.50 7.72
C LEU A 210 -8.70 6.57 8.79
N VAL A 211 -7.55 5.96 8.51
CA VAL A 211 -6.89 5.06 9.45
C VAL A 211 -6.17 5.83 10.56
N TYR A 212 -5.97 5.19 11.71
CA TYR A 212 -5.21 5.77 12.80
C TYR A 212 -3.71 5.59 12.55
N PRO A 213 -2.87 6.57 12.96
CA PRO A 213 -1.46 6.30 13.08
C PRO A 213 -1.21 5.17 14.07
N VAL A 214 -0.29 4.28 13.73
CA VAL A 214 0.12 3.22 14.65
C VAL A 214 0.89 3.83 15.82
N GLU A 215 0.40 3.58 17.03
CA GLU A 215 0.98 4.04 18.29
C GLU A 215 1.15 2.86 19.24
N GLY A 216 2.21 2.85 20.05
CA GLY A 216 2.48 1.78 21.02
C GLY A 216 3.08 0.51 20.40
N PHE A 217 3.38 0.51 19.10
CA PHE A 217 4.08 -0.61 18.46
C PHE A 217 5.54 -0.66 18.95
N PRO A 218 6.12 -1.84 19.22
CA PRO A 218 7.49 -1.96 19.75
C PRO A 218 8.57 -1.32 18.86
N ASP A 219 8.32 -1.31 17.55
CA ASP A 219 9.17 -0.68 16.56
C ASP A 219 8.74 0.77 16.28
N GLN A 220 9.53 1.72 16.76
CA GLN A 220 9.24 3.15 16.61
C GLN A 220 9.35 3.63 15.16
N GLU A 221 10.17 2.98 14.31
CA GLU A 221 10.27 3.34 12.89
C GLU A 221 8.95 3.06 12.16
N ILE A 222 8.22 2.03 12.56
CA ILE A 222 6.90 1.70 12.04
C ILE A 222 5.87 2.73 12.47
N CYS A 223 5.91 3.15 13.73
CA CYS A 223 5.04 4.22 14.22
C CYS A 223 5.27 5.52 13.43
N CYS A 224 6.54 5.90 13.20
CA CYS A 224 6.90 7.07 12.40
C CYS A 224 6.45 6.91 10.94
N ALA A 225 6.75 5.79 10.29
CA ALA A 225 6.35 5.54 8.90
C ALA A 225 4.83 5.58 8.69
N SER A 226 4.06 5.03 9.63
CA SER A 226 2.60 5.14 9.64
C SER A 226 2.14 6.60 9.75
N LYS A 227 2.68 7.35 10.71
CA LYS A 227 2.37 8.78 10.93
C LYS A 227 2.68 9.61 9.68
N ASP A 228 3.85 9.42 9.09
CA ASP A 228 4.30 10.19 7.94
C ASP A 228 3.49 9.84 6.69
N ALA A 229 3.23 8.55 6.42
CA ALA A 229 2.43 8.13 5.27
C ALA A 229 0.99 8.67 5.34
N ILE A 230 0.36 8.66 6.53
CA ILE A 230 -0.98 9.23 6.73
C ILE A 230 -0.98 10.75 6.52
N ARG A 231 0.00 11.46 7.10
CA ARG A 231 0.13 12.93 6.95
C ARG A 231 0.36 13.35 5.51
N GLU A 232 1.27 12.69 4.81
CA GLU A 232 1.54 12.97 3.40
C GLU A 232 0.29 12.76 2.53
N HIS A 233 -0.47 11.69 2.79
CA HIS A 233 -1.72 11.41 2.10
C HIS A 233 -2.74 12.51 2.36
N TRP A 234 -2.91 12.92 3.62
CA TRP A 234 -3.84 13.98 3.98
C TRP A 234 -3.49 15.31 3.31
N TYR A 235 -2.23 15.77 3.45
CA TYR A 235 -1.76 17.02 2.83
C TYR A 235 -1.95 17.02 1.30
N LYS A 236 -1.71 15.89 0.65
CA LYS A 236 -1.74 15.78 -0.81
C LYS A 236 -3.16 15.77 -1.39
N TYR A 237 -4.14 15.21 -0.67
CA TYR A 237 -5.45 14.90 -1.24
C TYR A 237 -6.62 15.65 -0.59
N SER A 238 -6.52 16.10 0.65
CA SER A 238 -7.64 16.74 1.39
C SER A 238 -8.22 17.97 0.68
N ALA A 239 -7.37 18.75 0.01
CA ALA A 239 -7.79 19.98 -0.67
C ALA A 239 -8.43 19.76 -2.06
N SER A 240 -8.13 18.64 -2.73
CA SER A 240 -8.42 18.47 -4.17
C SER A 240 -9.36 17.31 -4.48
N SER A 241 -9.41 16.32 -3.59
CA SER A 241 -9.91 14.98 -3.85
C SER A 241 -10.67 14.42 -2.65
N ARG A 242 -11.49 13.38 -2.86
CA ARG A 242 -12.21 12.72 -1.77
C ARG A 242 -11.54 11.39 -1.43
N ILE A 243 -11.04 11.27 -0.20
CA ILE A 243 -10.61 9.97 0.35
C ILE A 243 -11.87 9.13 0.57
N LEU A 244 -11.88 7.92 0.01
CA LEU A 244 -13.01 7.00 0.07
C LEU A 244 -12.80 5.93 1.13
N GLN A 245 -11.56 5.46 1.26
CA GLN A 245 -11.20 4.42 2.20
C GLN A 245 -9.67 4.35 2.33
N GLN A 246 -9.18 4.02 3.51
CA GLN A 246 -7.80 3.70 3.79
C GLN A 246 -7.72 2.33 4.46
N ARG A 247 -6.62 1.63 4.23
CA ARG A 247 -6.24 0.44 4.98
C ARG A 247 -4.76 0.47 5.27
N GLN A 248 -4.39 0.22 6.51
CA GLN A 248 -3.01 0.03 6.90
C GLN A 248 -2.82 -1.42 7.34
N THR A 249 -1.75 -2.06 6.89
CA THR A 249 -1.35 -3.38 7.36
C THR A 249 0.09 -3.38 7.86
N ILE A 250 0.36 -4.20 8.87
CA ILE A 250 1.72 -4.58 9.27
C ILE A 250 1.80 -6.09 9.07
N GLU A 251 2.77 -6.51 8.28
CA GLU A 251 3.07 -7.91 8.04
C GLU A 251 4.44 -8.23 8.62
N LEU A 252 4.55 -9.36 9.31
CA LEU A 252 5.79 -9.91 9.79
C LEU A 252 6.34 -10.84 8.71
N VAL A 253 7.47 -10.47 8.12
CA VAL A 253 8.17 -11.28 7.13
C VAL A 253 9.28 -12.04 7.86
N PRO A 254 9.18 -13.37 8.02
CA PRO A 254 10.21 -14.13 8.71
C PRO A 254 11.51 -14.06 7.91
N LEU A 255 12.63 -13.85 8.61
CA LEU A 255 13.97 -13.87 8.04
C LEU A 255 14.89 -14.61 9.01
N THR A 256 15.52 -15.68 8.57
CA THR A 256 16.51 -16.41 9.37
C THR A 256 17.85 -16.39 8.65
N ARG A 257 18.90 -15.90 9.32
CA ARG A 257 20.28 -15.99 8.84
C ARG A 257 20.91 -17.25 9.40
N ALA A 258 21.46 -18.07 8.51
CA ALA A 258 22.17 -19.28 8.84
C ALA A 258 23.63 -19.16 8.40
N VAL A 259 24.57 -19.30 9.33
CA VAL A 259 26.00 -19.40 9.09
C VAL A 259 26.43 -20.82 9.37
N TYR A 260 27.16 -21.42 8.44
CA TYR A 260 27.62 -22.79 8.55
C TYR A 260 29.02 -22.97 7.94
N SER A 261 29.70 -24.02 8.35
CA SER A 261 31.00 -24.39 7.78
C SER A 261 30.90 -25.64 6.92
N TYR A 262 31.64 -25.66 5.82
CA TYR A 262 31.79 -26.84 4.98
C TYR A 262 33.20 -26.87 4.39
N LYS A 263 33.94 -27.97 4.59
CA LYS A 263 35.34 -28.13 4.17
C LYS A 263 36.20 -26.92 4.56
N GLU A 264 36.16 -26.55 5.85
CA GLU A 264 36.94 -25.44 6.44
C GLU A 264 36.65 -24.05 5.86
N LYS A 265 35.57 -23.90 5.08
CA LYS A 265 35.10 -22.61 4.58
C LYS A 265 33.76 -22.27 5.18
N ASP A 266 33.61 -20.99 5.50
CA ASP A 266 32.37 -20.45 6.05
C ASP A 266 31.46 -19.96 4.92
N TYR A 267 30.19 -20.29 5.08
CA TYR A 267 29.13 -19.96 4.16
C TYR A 267 27.96 -19.39 4.95
N GLU A 268 27.19 -18.56 4.29
CA GLU A 268 25.94 -18.04 4.84
C GLU A 268 24.82 -18.14 3.81
N TYR A 269 23.62 -18.30 4.35
CA TYR A 269 22.39 -18.18 3.60
C TYR A 269 21.29 -17.60 4.49
N PHE A 270 20.24 -17.16 3.82
CA PHE A 270 19.07 -16.58 4.45
C PHE A 270 17.84 -17.37 4.00
N VAL A 271 16.98 -17.69 4.95
CA VAL A 271 15.64 -18.20 4.71
C VAL A 271 14.67 -17.07 4.98
N TYR A 272 13.76 -16.79 4.05
CA TYR A 272 12.92 -15.61 4.14
C TYR A 272 11.53 -15.82 3.54
N GLY A 273 10.56 -15.11 4.11
CA GLY A 273 9.15 -15.22 3.75
C GLY A 273 8.49 -16.48 4.28
N THR A 274 7.17 -16.45 4.37
CA THR A 274 6.34 -17.62 4.76
C THR A 274 6.49 -18.80 3.80
N GLU A 275 6.97 -18.55 2.57
CA GLU A 275 7.26 -19.60 1.60
C GLU A 275 8.65 -20.25 1.78
N ASN A 276 9.41 -19.86 2.81
CA ASN A 276 10.75 -20.36 3.11
C ASN A 276 11.71 -20.28 1.91
N LYS A 277 11.76 -19.12 1.24
CA LYS A 277 12.69 -18.93 0.11
C LYS A 277 14.11 -18.79 0.61
N VAL A 278 15.06 -19.22 -0.22
CA VAL A 278 16.49 -19.22 0.15
C VAL A 278 17.27 -18.24 -0.70
N TYR A 279 18.10 -17.45 -0.03
CA TYR A 279 19.10 -16.61 -0.66
C TYR A 279 20.49 -16.94 -0.10
N THR A 280 21.45 -17.11 -1.00
CA THR A 280 22.86 -17.21 -0.65
C THR A 280 23.69 -16.53 -1.73
N ALA A 281 24.69 -15.77 -1.32
CA ALA A 281 25.62 -15.11 -2.24
C ALA A 281 26.64 -16.10 -2.82
N LYS A 282 27.06 -17.09 -2.03
CA LYS A 282 28.10 -18.07 -2.38
C LYS A 282 27.71 -19.44 -1.83
N TYR A 283 27.75 -20.46 -2.67
CA TYR A 283 27.42 -21.84 -2.27
C TYR A 283 28.40 -22.85 -2.91
N PRO A 284 28.76 -23.96 -2.23
CA PRO A 284 29.66 -24.97 -2.78
C PRO A 284 29.12 -25.60 -4.07
N LYS A 285 29.93 -25.54 -5.14
CA LYS A 285 29.58 -26.13 -6.43
C LYS A 285 29.63 -27.66 -6.38
N SER A 286 28.80 -28.31 -7.18
CA SER A 286 28.97 -29.73 -7.47
C SER A 286 30.22 -29.89 -8.35
N CYS A 287 31.12 -30.80 -7.99
CA CYS A 287 32.21 -31.16 -8.89
C CYS A 287 31.62 -31.92 -10.08
N THR A 288 31.48 -31.25 -11.21
CA THR A 288 31.37 -31.92 -12.51
C THR A 288 32.80 -32.18 -12.98
N LEU A 289 33.25 -33.44 -12.88
CA LEU A 289 34.31 -33.91 -13.77
C LEU A 289 33.69 -33.95 -15.16
N LEU A 290 34.11 -33.03 -16.03
CA LEU A 290 33.99 -33.19 -17.48
C LEU A 290 35.06 -34.15 -17.96
#